data_AF-A0A6N6RSD5-F1
#
_entry.id   AF-A0A6N6RSD5-F1
#
_cell.length_a   1.000
_cell.length_b   1.000
_cell.length_c   1.000
_cell.angle_alpha   90.00
_cell.angle_beta   90.00
_cell.angle_gamma   90.00
#
_symmetry.space_group_name_H-M   'P 1'
#
loop_
_entity.id
_entity.type
_entity.pdbx_description
1 polymer ?
#
loop_
_entity_poly.entity_id
_entity_poly.type
_entity_poly.pdbx_seq_one_letter_code
_entity_poly.pdbx_strand_id
1 'polypeptide(L)'
;MEFLLKRRWPRFECKKSVNAKIFWAHRLMPFVSVKLMDVSKKGFGFTSERKLQEGCCELRIRSFPAMMGNIVYRKEFKNQAGDTCYQYGFYLTTQLHKTQIENLGCRGVINIEHINNDPKQEPLG
;
A
#
# COMPACT_ATOMS: atom_id res chain seq x y z
N MET A 1 22.80 -5.20 2.90
CA MET A 1 22.52 -4.34 1.73
C MET A 1 21.07 -3.89 1.83
N GLU A 2 20.82 -2.73 2.45
CA GLU A 2 19.48 -2.15 2.46
C GLU A 2 19.24 -1.50 1.10
N PHE A 3 18.50 -2.20 0.23
CA PHE A 3 17.98 -1.59 -0.99
C PHE A 3 16.92 -0.56 -0.55
N LEU A 4 17.33 0.70 -0.38
CA LEU A 4 16.42 1.84 -0.42
C LEU A 4 15.77 1.83 -1.81
N LEU A 5 14.62 1.18 -1.93
CA LEU A 5 13.85 1.06 -3.16
C LEU A 5 13.40 2.46 -3.59
N LYS A 6 14.26 3.15 -4.35
CA LYS A 6 13.88 4.32 -5.11
C LYS A 6 12.68 3.91 -5.96
N ARG A 7 11.53 4.55 -5.75
CA ARG A 7 10.30 4.14 -6.41
C ARG A 7 10.45 4.35 -7.92
N ARG A 8 10.32 3.27 -8.68
CA ARG A 8 10.31 3.31 -10.15
C ARG A 8 9.01 3.90 -10.72
N TRP A 9 7.91 3.78 -9.99
CA TRP A 9 6.59 4.20 -10.43
C TRP A 9 6.02 5.25 -9.49
N PRO A 10 5.49 6.38 -10.00
CA PRO A 10 4.82 7.38 -9.18
C PRO A 10 3.57 6.76 -8.53
N ARG A 11 3.25 7.22 -7.31
CA ARG A 11 2.03 6.84 -6.59
C ARG A 11 1.03 8.01 -6.65
N PHE A 12 -0.24 7.68 -6.75
CA PHE A 12 -1.36 8.61 -6.81
C PHE A 12 -2.28 8.34 -5.63
N GLU A 13 -2.71 9.39 -4.95
CA GLU A 13 -3.60 9.28 -3.80
C GLU A 13 -5.03 8.92 -4.23
N CYS A 14 -5.65 7.99 -3.51
CA CYS A 14 -7.06 7.69 -3.64
C CYS A 14 -7.87 8.77 -2.92
N LYS A 15 -8.39 9.77 -3.65
CA LYS A 15 -9.17 10.89 -3.06
C LYS A 15 -10.44 10.44 -2.32
N LYS A 16 -11.01 9.30 -2.72
CA LYS A 16 -12.13 8.66 -2.03
C LYS A 16 -11.61 7.36 -1.42
N SER A 17 -12.08 7.04 -0.21
CA SER A 17 -11.75 5.75 0.40
C SER A 17 -12.32 4.62 -0.48
N VAL A 18 -11.43 3.90 -1.15
CA VAL A 18 -11.81 2.74 -1.97
C VAL A 18 -11.75 1.51 -1.07
N ASN A 19 -12.91 0.91 -0.83
CA ASN A 19 -12.99 -0.35 -0.13
C ASN A 19 -12.55 -1.49 -1.05
N ALA A 20 -11.67 -2.34 -0.53
CA ALA A 20 -11.20 -3.54 -1.19
C ALA A 20 -11.21 -4.73 -0.24
N LYS A 21 -11.03 -5.93 -0.80
CA LYS A 21 -10.88 -7.17 -0.04
C LYS A 21 -9.57 -7.84 -0.44
N ILE A 22 -8.79 -8.23 0.55
CA ILE A 22 -7.61 -9.09 0.36
C ILE A 22 -8.00 -10.51 0.74
N PHE A 23 -7.78 -11.46 -0.16
CA PHE A 23 -8.00 -12.88 0.08
C PHE A 23 -6.67 -13.59 0.37
N TRP A 24 -6.71 -14.63 1.21
CA TRP A 24 -5.57 -15.49 1.53
C TRP A 24 -4.39 -14.82 2.26
N ALA A 25 -4.56 -13.58 2.73
CA ALA A 25 -3.55 -12.89 3.54
C ALA A 25 -3.78 -13.01 5.08
N HIS A 26 -4.73 -13.85 5.50
CA HIS A 26 -5.01 -14.10 6.91
C HIS A 26 -5.28 -15.59 7.15
N ARG A 27 -4.81 -16.12 8.28
CA ARG A 27 -4.91 -17.56 8.59
C ARG A 27 -6.32 -18.02 8.94
N LEU A 28 -7.12 -17.16 9.57
CA LEU A 28 -8.43 -17.52 10.13
C LEU A 28 -9.62 -17.01 9.31
N MET A 29 -9.42 -15.98 8.48
CA MET A 29 -10.49 -15.32 7.74
C MET A 29 -10.21 -15.47 6.25
N PRO A 30 -11.20 -15.88 5.44
CA PRO A 30 -10.99 -16.09 4.01
C PRO A 30 -10.64 -14.79 3.28
N PHE A 31 -11.08 -13.66 3.81
CA PHE A 31 -10.70 -12.33 3.34
C PHE A 31 -10.68 -11.30 4.48
N VAL A 32 -9.96 -10.21 4.24
CA VAL A 32 -9.95 -9.02 5.10
C VAL A 32 -10.36 -7.81 4.27
N SER A 33 -11.32 -7.03 4.77
CA SER A 33 -11.68 -5.75 4.19
C SER A 33 -10.60 -4.70 4.49
N VAL A 34 -10.14 -4.00 3.47
CA VAL A 34 -9.07 -3.01 3.57
C VAL A 34 -9.49 -1.71 2.88
N LYS A 35 -8.84 -0.60 3.27
CA LYS A 35 -9.03 0.71 2.63
C LYS A 35 -7.80 1.05 1.80
N LEU A 36 -7.98 1.30 0.52
CA LEU A 36 -6.89 1.76 -0.34
C LEU A 36 -6.60 3.23 -0.05
N MET A 37 -5.31 3.53 0.09
CA MET A 37 -4.77 4.86 0.36
C MET A 37 -4.20 5.47 -0.92
N ASP A 38 -3.51 4.64 -1.71
CA ASP A 38 -2.83 5.09 -2.92
C ASP A 38 -2.72 3.95 -3.95
N VAL A 39 -2.38 4.33 -5.18
CA VAL A 39 -2.14 3.41 -6.29
C VAL A 39 -0.93 3.85 -7.10
N SER A 40 -0.24 2.90 -7.71
CA SER A 40 0.78 3.12 -8.74
C SER A 40 0.53 2.17 -9.90
N LYS A 41 1.28 2.32 -10.98
CA LYS A 41 1.23 1.38 -12.10
C LYS A 41 1.49 -0.08 -11.70
N LYS A 42 2.18 -0.31 -10.58
CA LYS A 42 2.64 -1.65 -10.15
C LYS A 42 2.20 -2.05 -8.75
N GLY A 43 1.32 -1.30 -8.10
CA GLY A 43 0.97 -1.63 -6.72
C GLY A 43 -0.01 -0.69 -6.07
N PHE A 44 -0.51 -1.11 -4.93
CA PHE A 44 -1.46 -0.39 -4.09
C PHE A 44 -0.90 -0.16 -2.70
N GLY A 45 -1.28 0.94 -2.08
CA GLY A 45 -1.10 1.19 -0.66
C GLY A 45 -2.44 1.00 0.02
N PHE A 46 -2.49 0.28 1.13
CA PHE A 46 -3.73 0.08 1.86
C PHE A 46 -3.49 0.00 3.37
N THR A 47 -4.56 0.17 4.14
CA THR A 47 -4.55 0.03 5.59
C THR A 47 -5.52 -1.07 6.05
N SER A 48 -5.18 -1.69 7.18
CA SER A 48 -5.98 -2.73 7.84
C SER A 48 -5.80 -2.65 9.35
N GLU A 49 -6.87 -2.88 10.10
CA GLU A 49 -6.83 -3.05 11.56
C GLU A 49 -6.31 -4.44 11.95
N ARG A 50 -6.34 -5.39 11.01
CA ARG A 50 -5.82 -6.75 11.20
C ARG A 50 -4.40 -6.87 10.67
N LYS A 51 -3.56 -7.61 11.40
CA LYS A 51 -2.23 -7.98 10.95
C LYS A 51 -2.34 -9.04 9.84
N LEU A 52 -1.86 -8.71 8.65
CA LEU A 52 -1.86 -9.59 7.49
C LEU A 52 -0.51 -10.29 7.35
N GLN A 53 -0.55 -11.47 6.74
CA GLN A 53 0.62 -12.23 6.35
C GLN A 53 1.23 -11.64 5.08
N GLU A 54 2.56 -11.63 5.02
CA GLU A 54 3.29 -11.30 3.80
C GLU A 54 3.22 -12.48 2.82
N GLY A 55 3.27 -12.17 1.53
CA GLY A 55 3.19 -13.18 0.47
C GLY A 55 2.05 -12.97 -0.53
N CYS A 56 1.82 -14.00 -1.35
CA CYS A 56 0.91 -13.94 -2.47
C CYS A 56 -0.55 -13.90 -2.02
N CYS A 57 -1.28 -12.91 -2.52
CA CYS A 57 -2.69 -12.74 -2.24
C CYS A 57 -3.42 -12.08 -3.41
N GLU A 58 -4.74 -12.14 -3.32
CA GLU A 58 -5.64 -11.57 -4.32
C GLU A 58 -6.32 -10.33 -3.75
N LEU A 59 -6.24 -9.22 -4.48
CA LEU A 59 -6.94 -7.97 -4.19
C LEU A 59 -8.18 -7.86 -5.08
N ARG A 60 -9.34 -7.70 -4.45
CA ARG A 60 -10.62 -7.42 -5.14
C ARG A 60 -11.14 -6.04 -4.79
N ILE A 61 -11.45 -5.27 -5.83
CA ILE A 61 -12.15 -3.99 -5.73
C ILE A 61 -13.48 -4.16 -6.47
N ARG A 62 -14.57 -3.56 -5.96
CA ARG A 62 -15.88 -3.63 -6.62
C ARG A 62 -15.78 -3.06 -8.04
N SER A 63 -16.36 -3.76 -9.02
CA SER A 63 -16.35 -3.37 -10.43
C SER A 63 -14.95 -3.26 -11.05
N PHE A 64 -13.97 -3.94 -10.46
CA PHE A 64 -12.60 -4.04 -10.97
C PHE A 64 -12.22 -5.51 -11.13
N PRO A 65 -11.36 -5.86 -12.11
CA PRO A 65 -10.83 -7.21 -12.21
C PRO A 65 -10.10 -7.61 -10.92
N ALA A 66 -10.15 -8.92 -10.61
CA ALA A 66 -9.33 -9.48 -9.55
C ALA A 66 -7.85 -9.29 -9.88
N MET A 67 -7.06 -8.88 -8.90
CA MET A 67 -5.65 -8.56 -9.08
C MET A 67 -4.79 -9.42 -8.18
N MET A 68 -3.82 -10.11 -8.78
CA MET A 68 -2.85 -10.91 -8.05
C MET A 68 -1.61 -10.08 -7.72
N GLY A 69 -1.05 -10.33 -6.54
CA GLY A 69 0.13 -9.62 -6.08
C GLY A 69 0.69 -10.17 -4.79
N ASN A 70 1.69 -9.49 -4.26
CA ASN A 70 2.33 -9.82 -2.99
C ASN A 70 2.23 -8.63 -2.03
N ILE A 71 1.94 -8.90 -0.77
CA ILE A 71 2.22 -7.92 0.30
C ILE A 71 3.74 -7.93 0.52
N VAL A 72 4.38 -6.78 0.27
CA VAL A 72 5.86 -6.62 0.28
C VAL A 72 6.36 -5.68 1.36
N TYR A 73 5.45 -5.01 2.07
CA TYR A 73 5.78 -4.03 3.09
C TYR A 73 4.66 -3.98 4.12
N ARG A 74 5.04 -3.82 5.40
CA ARG A 74 4.14 -3.53 6.52
C ARG A 74 4.76 -2.46 7.41
N LYS A 75 3.95 -1.48 7.81
CA LYS A 75 4.28 -0.50 8.84
C LYS A 75 3.15 -0.44 9.86
N GLU A 76 3.51 -0.45 11.13
CA GLU A 76 2.57 -0.26 12.22
C GLU A 76 2.45 1.25 12.52
N PHE A 77 1.24 1.71 12.80
CA PHE A 77 0.98 3.09 13.22
C PHE A 77 -0.21 3.14 14.20
N LYS A 78 -0.31 4.22 14.95
CA LYS A 78 -1.45 4.48 15.84
C LYS A 78 -2.46 5.37 15.13
N ASN A 79 -3.73 4.97 15.12
CA ASN A 79 -4.80 5.82 14.60
C ASN A 79 -5.10 6.96 15.61
N GLN A 80 -6.02 7.86 15.24
CA GLN A 80 -6.43 8.97 16.12
C GLN A 80 -7.08 8.51 17.44
N ALA A 81 -7.62 7.29 17.49
CA ALA A 81 -8.21 6.69 18.68
C ALA A 81 -7.19 5.93 19.56
N GLY A 82 -5.92 5.84 19.16
CA GLY A 82 -4.87 5.10 19.87
C GLY A 82 -4.79 3.60 19.54
N ASP A 83 -5.63 3.11 18.63
CA ASP A 83 -5.59 1.72 18.19
C ASP A 83 -4.41 1.47 17.25
N THR A 84 -3.90 0.25 17.28
CA THR A 84 -2.86 -0.19 16.35
C THR A 84 -3.47 -0.50 14.99
N CYS A 85 -3.03 0.23 13.97
CA CYS A 85 -3.35 -0.01 12.57
C CYS A 85 -2.10 -0.39 11.78
N TYR A 86 -2.31 -1.05 10.65
CA TYR A 86 -1.24 -1.53 9.80
C TYR A 86 -1.39 -0.94 8.40
N GLN A 87 -0.32 -0.34 7.89
CA GLN A 87 -0.20 0.11 6.51
C GLN A 87 0.62 -0.89 5.70
N TYR A 88 0.16 -1.21 4.50
CA TYR A 88 0.79 -2.21 3.64
C TYR A 88 1.10 -1.66 2.25
N GLY A 89 2.17 -2.21 1.67
CA GLY A 89 2.46 -2.12 0.24
C GLY A 89 2.11 -3.42 -0.44
N PHE A 90 1.26 -3.35 -1.47
CA PHE A 90 0.88 -4.48 -2.31
C PHE A 90 1.49 -4.32 -3.70
N TYR A 91 2.32 -5.27 -4.10
CA TYR A 91 2.99 -5.28 -5.40
C TYR A 91 2.25 -6.20 -6.38
N LEU A 92 1.81 -5.65 -7.50
CA LEU A 92 1.03 -6.38 -8.50
C LEU A 92 1.92 -7.22 -9.41
N THR A 93 1.46 -8.44 -9.72
CA THR A 93 2.09 -9.29 -10.73
C THR A 93 1.97 -8.68 -12.12
N THR A 94 0.84 -8.04 -12.42
CA THR A 94 0.56 -7.32 -13.68
C THR A 94 0.67 -5.80 -13.49
N GLN A 95 0.79 -5.03 -14.58
CA GLN A 95 0.76 -3.56 -14.52
C GLN A 95 -0.67 -3.08 -14.71
N LEU A 96 -1.05 -2.02 -13.99
CA LEU A 96 -2.31 -1.33 -14.24
C LEU A 96 -2.20 -0.45 -15.48
N HIS A 97 -3.29 -0.43 -16.24
CA HIS A 97 -3.47 0.51 -17.33
C HIS A 97 -3.80 1.91 -16.78
N LYS A 98 -3.50 2.96 -17.55
CA LYS A 98 -3.76 4.36 -17.14
C LYS A 98 -5.24 4.58 -16.78
N THR A 99 -6.14 4.06 -17.61
CA THR A 99 -7.60 4.14 -17.39
C THR A 99 -8.05 3.48 -16.08
N GLN A 100 -7.38 2.41 -15.66
CA GLN A 100 -7.66 1.76 -14.38
C GLN A 100 -7.29 2.67 -13.20
N ILE A 101 -6.12 3.31 -13.25
CA ILE A 101 -5.69 4.27 -12.22
C ILE A 101 -6.66 5.45 -12.13
N GLU A 102 -7.11 5.97 -13.26
CA GLU A 102 -8.08 7.08 -13.33
C GLU A 102 -9.45 6.68 -12.77
N ASN A 103 -9.93 5.47 -13.09
CA ASN A 103 -11.23 4.95 -12.63
C ASN A 103 -11.29 4.76 -11.11
N LEU A 104 -10.15 4.60 -10.43
CA LEU A 104 -10.07 4.54 -8.97
C LEU A 104 -10.23 5.93 -8.31
N GLY A 105 -10.43 6.98 -9.11
CA GLY A 105 -10.57 8.35 -8.62
C GLY A 105 -9.25 8.95 -8.13
N CYS A 106 -8.13 8.36 -8.53
CA CYS A 106 -6.81 8.80 -8.11
C CYS A 106 -6.39 10.02 -8.93
N ARG A 107 -6.11 11.13 -8.25
CA ARG A 107 -5.63 12.38 -8.87
C ARG A 107 -4.57 13.00 -7.97
N GLY A 108 -3.46 13.44 -8.56
CA GLY A 108 -2.31 14.01 -7.86
C GLY A 108 -1.23 12.96 -7.61
N VAL A 109 0.03 13.40 -7.58
CA VAL A 109 1.20 12.56 -7.30
C VAL A 109 1.54 12.71 -5.82
N ILE A 110 1.64 11.60 -5.09
CA ILE A 110 2.14 11.63 -3.70
C ILE A 110 3.66 11.80 -3.77
N ASN A 111 4.15 12.99 -3.44
CA ASN A 111 5.55 13.20 -3.10
C ASN A 111 5.76 12.69 -1.68
N ILE A 112 6.15 11.44 -1.56
CA ILE A 112 6.51 10.89 -0.25
C ILE A 112 7.89 11.45 0.09
N GLU A 113 7.95 12.35 1.06
CA GLU A 113 9.19 12.85 1.63
C GLU A 113 9.99 11.65 2.16
N HIS A 114 11.24 11.54 1.70
CA HIS A 114 12.14 10.51 2.16
C HIS A 114 12.51 10.81 3.61
N ILE A 115 12.38 9.83 4.50
CA ILE A 115 13.14 9.87 5.75
C ILE A 115 14.59 9.65 5.34
N ASN A 116 15.35 10.73 5.19
CA ASN A 116 16.80 10.66 5.22
C ASN A 116 17.17 10.26 6.65
N ASN A 117 17.32 8.96 6.90
CA ASN A 117 18.22 8.54 7.97
C ASN A 117 19.63 8.79 7.43
N ASP A 118 20.10 10.03 7.50
CA ASP A 118 21.53 10.33 7.38
C ASP A 118 22.16 10.00 8.73
N PRO A 119 22.96 8.94 8.87
CA PRO A 119 23.77 8.73 10.06
C PRO A 119 25.07 9.51 9.83
N LYS A 120 25.02 10.84 9.91
CA LYS A 120 26.19 11.73 10.08
C LYS A 120 25.77 13.20 10.01
N GLN A 121 25.59 13.80 11.18
CA GLN A 121 26.24 15.06 11.55
C GLN A 121 25.92 15.30 13.03
N GLU A 122 26.73 14.69 13.90
CA GLU A 122 27.03 15.33 15.17
C GLU A 122 27.78 16.63 14.82
N PRO A 123 27.36 17.81 15.31
CA PRO A 123 28.25 18.94 15.31
C PRO A 123 29.31 18.69 16.39
N LEU A 124 30.53 18.42 15.96
CA LEU A 124 31.72 18.79 16.74
C LEU A 124 31.78 20.32 16.74
N GLY A 125 31.48 20.93 17.88
CA GLY A 125 31.61 22.38 18.09
C GLY A 125 30.61 22.90 19.12
#